data_AF-A0A4Q4CMH0-F1
#
_entry.id   AF-A0A4Q4CMH0-F1
#
_cell.length_a   1.000
_cell.length_b   1.000
_cell.length_c   1.000
_cell.angle_alpha   90.00
_cell.angle_beta   90.00
_cell.angle_gamma   90.00
#
_symmetry.space_group_name_H-M   'P 1'
#
loop_
_entity.id
_entity.type
_entity.pdbx_description
1 polymer ?
#
loop_
_entity_poly.entity_id
_entity_poly.type
_entity_poly.pdbx_seq_one_letter_code
_entity_poly.pdbx_strand_id
1 'polypeptide(L)'
;PVAVGMVVRRRSEGVADRADRPVRIFSIVVLVAVSVGAILGERENIVDYTQQVGLLMALFCLISLTVGYVGARLLRLDERQAVSCSMEIGIHNTTVALTIALSVLDSSEVAIPAAVYSIVMYVLAAAFGYLVLRPRTASRAARHAVR
;
A
#
# COMPACT_ATOMS: atom_id res chain seq x y z
N PRO A 1 -4.98 15.25 -11.82
CA PRO A 1 -5.62 15.20 -10.48
C PRO A 1 -4.72 15.69 -9.34
N VAL A 2 -3.52 15.11 -9.15
CA VAL A 2 -2.59 15.50 -8.06
C VAL A 2 -2.21 16.98 -8.15
N ALA A 3 -1.78 17.45 -9.33
CA ALA A 3 -1.46 18.86 -9.55
C ALA A 3 -2.62 19.82 -9.23
N VAL A 4 -3.86 19.42 -9.55
CA VAL A 4 -5.06 20.21 -9.20
C VAL A 4 -5.22 20.30 -7.68
N GLY A 5 -5.09 19.18 -6.97
CA GLY A 5 -5.14 19.16 -5.51
C GLY A 5 -4.05 20.03 -4.86
N MET A 6 -2.81 19.96 -5.38
CA MET A 6 -1.70 20.80 -4.92
C MET A 6 -1.98 22.30 -5.14
N VAL A 7 -2.54 22.67 -6.29
CA VAL A 7 -2.91 24.04 -6.61
C VAL A 7 -4.04 24.54 -5.72
N VAL A 8 -5.06 23.72 -5.46
CA VAL A 8 -6.17 24.06 -4.54
C VAL A 8 -5.63 24.32 -3.14
N ARG A 9 -4.77 23.43 -2.62
CA ARG A 9 -4.17 23.62 -1.29
C ARG A 9 -3.30 24.86 -1.20
N ARG A 10 -2.53 25.16 -2.25
CA ARG A 10 -1.73 26.40 -2.33
C ARG A 10 -2.61 27.66 -2.33
N ARG A 11 -3.80 27.61 -2.93
CA ARG A 11 -4.70 28.78 -3.01
C ARG A 11 -5.58 28.95 -1.78
N SER A 12 -5.96 27.85 -1.11
CA SER A 12 -6.77 27.90 0.10
C SER A 12 -6.53 26.66 0.97
N GLU A 13 -5.71 26.83 2.01
CA GLU A 13 -5.46 25.79 3.00
C GLU A 13 -6.77 25.39 3.72
N GLY A 14 -7.63 26.36 4.05
CA GLY A 14 -8.90 26.09 4.72
C GLY A 14 -9.88 25.23 3.91
N VAL A 15 -9.84 25.29 2.56
CA VAL A 15 -10.61 24.36 1.71
C VAL A 15 -9.98 22.98 1.72
N ALA A 16 -8.66 22.89 1.63
CA ALA A 16 -7.94 21.62 1.68
C ALA A 16 -8.13 20.88 3.02
N ASP A 17 -8.08 21.60 4.14
CA ASP A 17 -8.23 21.03 5.48
C ASP A 17 -9.65 20.51 5.73
N ARG A 18 -10.67 21.21 5.21
CA ARG A 18 -12.07 20.74 5.24
C ARG A 18 -12.27 19.52 4.34
N ALA A 19 -11.53 19.43 3.24
CA ALA A 19 -11.59 18.31 2.31
C ALA A 19 -10.81 17.08 2.80
N ASP A 20 -9.86 17.21 3.73
CA ASP A 20 -9.01 16.12 4.20
C ASP A 20 -9.81 14.90 4.71
N ARG A 21 -10.69 15.11 5.71
CA ARG A 21 -11.52 14.04 6.27
C ARG A 21 -12.41 13.34 5.23
N PRO A 22 -13.26 14.05 4.45
CA PRO A 22 -14.14 13.40 3.49
C PRO A 22 -13.35 12.70 2.38
N VAL A 23 -12.25 13.29 1.89
CA VAL A 23 -11.39 12.67 0.86
C VAL A 23 -10.70 11.42 1.41
N ARG A 24 -10.24 11.43 2.66
CA ARG A 24 -9.63 10.26 3.28
C ARG A 24 -10.62 9.11 3.40
N ILE A 25 -11.85 9.39 3.87
CA ILE A 25 -12.90 8.38 3.97
C ILE A 25 -13.25 7.85 2.57
N PHE A 26 -13.47 8.75 1.60
CA PHE A 26 -13.74 8.38 0.22
C PHE A 26 -12.63 7.48 -0.35
N SER A 27 -11.36 7.81 -0.12
CA SER A 27 -10.23 7.02 -0.60
C SER A 27 -10.21 5.62 0.00
N ILE A 28 -10.48 5.48 1.31
CA ILE A 28 -10.57 4.17 1.96
C ILE A 28 -11.76 3.38 1.41
N VAL A 29 -12.92 4.01 1.23
CA VAL A 29 -14.13 3.36 0.69
C VAL A 29 -13.89 2.88 -0.74
N VAL A 30 -13.33 3.73 -1.61
CA VAL A 30 -12.98 3.36 -2.98
C VAL A 30 -11.95 2.25 -3.01
N LEU A 31 -10.93 2.32 -2.16
CA LEU A 31 -9.91 1.28 -2.06
C LEU A 31 -10.53 -0.08 -1.70
N VAL A 32 -11.38 -0.12 -0.68
CA VAL A 32 -12.08 -1.33 -0.27
C VAL A 32 -13.01 -1.81 -1.39
N ALA A 33 -13.79 -0.91 -1.99
CA ALA A 33 -14.74 -1.25 -3.07
C ALA A 33 -14.03 -1.81 -4.30
N VAL A 34 -12.92 -1.21 -4.74
CA VAL A 34 -12.11 -1.70 -5.87
C VAL A 34 -11.46 -3.03 -5.53
N SER A 35 -10.93 -3.19 -4.31
CA SER A 35 -10.32 -4.45 -3.87
C SER A 35 -11.35 -5.58 -3.86
N VAL A 36 -12.53 -5.35 -3.30
CA VAL A 36 -13.62 -6.33 -3.29
C VAL A 36 -14.15 -6.57 -4.70
N GLY A 37 -14.31 -5.53 -5.52
CA GLY A 37 -14.75 -5.64 -6.90
C GLY A 37 -13.79 -6.47 -7.76
N ALA A 38 -12.49 -6.29 -7.60
CA ALA A 38 -11.47 -7.10 -8.25
C ALA A 38 -11.57 -8.58 -7.83
N ILE A 39 -11.75 -8.85 -6.53
CA ILE A 39 -11.93 -10.21 -6.01
C ILE A 39 -13.19 -10.87 -6.60
N LEU A 40 -14.31 -10.14 -6.67
CA LEU A 40 -15.59 -10.69 -7.14
C LEU A 40 -15.65 -10.85 -8.67
N GLY A 41 -15.03 -9.92 -9.40
CA GLY A 41 -14.98 -9.93 -10.86
C GLY A 41 -14.15 -11.08 -11.41
N GLU A 42 -13.08 -11.45 -10.71
CA GLU A 42 -12.13 -12.47 -11.17
C GLU A 42 -12.32 -13.82 -10.46
N ARG A 43 -13.39 -14.01 -9.67
CA ARG A 43 -13.62 -15.20 -8.82
C ARG A 43 -13.51 -16.55 -9.55
N GLU A 44 -13.82 -16.60 -10.85
CA GLU A 44 -13.79 -17.81 -11.67
C GLU A 44 -12.36 -18.15 -12.15
N ASN A 45 -11.49 -17.15 -12.33
CA ASN A 45 -10.09 -17.34 -12.73
C ASN A 45 -9.08 -17.14 -11.58
N ILE A 46 -9.53 -16.58 -10.44
CA ILE A 46 -8.70 -16.30 -9.27
C ILE A 46 -8.01 -17.57 -8.78
N VAL A 47 -8.68 -18.72 -8.82
CA VAL A 47 -8.10 -19.98 -8.33
C VAL A 47 -6.91 -20.40 -9.20
N ASP A 48 -7.07 -20.38 -10.52
CA ASP A 48 -6.02 -20.75 -11.47
C ASP A 48 -4.87 -19.73 -11.51
N TYR A 49 -5.17 -18.43 -11.53
CA TYR A 49 -4.15 -17.38 -11.53
C TYR A 49 -3.42 -17.24 -10.18
N THR A 50 -4.11 -17.44 -9.06
CA THR A 50 -3.47 -17.42 -7.73
C THR A 50 -2.55 -18.63 -7.55
N GLN A 51 -2.90 -19.80 -8.12
CA GLN A 51 -2.01 -20.96 -8.12
C GLN A 51 -0.75 -20.74 -8.98
N GLN A 52 -0.88 -20.07 -10.13
CA GLN A 52 0.26 -19.83 -11.02
C GLN A 52 1.16 -18.66 -10.58
N VAL A 53 0.60 -17.54 -10.13
CA VAL A 53 1.34 -16.28 -9.93
C VAL A 53 1.20 -15.72 -8.50
N GLY A 54 0.24 -16.20 -7.71
CA GLY A 54 -0.03 -15.68 -6.37
C GLY A 54 1.15 -15.83 -5.41
N LEU A 55 1.81 -16.99 -5.41
CA LEU A 55 3.01 -17.21 -4.59
C LEU A 55 4.16 -16.28 -5.01
N LEU A 56 4.38 -16.12 -6.32
CA LEU A 56 5.39 -15.20 -6.85
C LEU A 56 5.12 -13.76 -6.44
N MET A 57 3.85 -13.32 -6.52
CA MET A 57 3.45 -11.98 -6.11
C MET A 57 3.58 -11.76 -4.60
N ALA A 58 3.24 -12.77 -3.79
CA ALA A 58 3.44 -12.71 -2.34
C ALA A 58 4.94 -12.62 -1.98
N LEU A 59 5.77 -13.43 -2.62
CA LEU A 59 7.23 -13.38 -2.44
C LEU A 59 7.79 -12.04 -2.88
N PHE A 60 7.39 -11.55 -4.05
CA PHE A 60 7.78 -10.22 -4.53
C PHE A 60 7.41 -9.13 -3.52
N CYS A 61 6.19 -9.16 -2.97
CA CYS A 61 5.75 -8.22 -1.95
C CYS A 61 6.62 -8.28 -0.69
N LEU A 62 6.85 -9.49 -0.16
CA LEU A 62 7.65 -9.70 1.04
C LEU A 62 9.10 -9.25 0.83
N ILE A 63 9.68 -9.53 -0.34
CA ILE A 63 11.02 -9.08 -0.72
C ILE A 63 11.04 -7.55 -0.76
N SER A 64 10.10 -6.91 -1.46
CA SER A 64 10.02 -5.44 -1.55
C SER A 64 9.88 -4.77 -0.17
N LEU A 65 8.98 -5.26 0.67
CA LEU A 65 8.82 -4.79 2.05
C LEU A 65 10.11 -4.98 2.86
N THR A 66 10.73 -6.15 2.75
CA THR A 66 11.96 -6.47 3.50
C THR A 66 13.13 -5.61 3.03
N VAL A 67 13.33 -5.47 1.72
CA VAL A 67 14.38 -4.65 1.12
C VAL A 67 14.21 -3.19 1.53
N GLY A 68 12.99 -2.66 1.51
CA GLY A 68 12.74 -1.29 1.96
C GLY A 68 13.01 -1.09 3.45
N TYR A 69 12.63 -2.06 4.29
CA TYR A 69 12.91 -1.99 5.72
C TYR A 69 14.40 -2.11 6.02
N VAL A 70 15.03 -3.19 5.54
CA VAL A 70 16.45 -3.49 5.79
C VAL A 70 17.34 -2.42 5.17
N GLY A 71 17.04 -1.97 3.95
CA GLY A 71 17.76 -0.88 3.29
C GLY A 71 17.75 0.39 4.12
N ALA A 72 16.58 0.79 4.65
CA ALA A 72 16.48 1.94 5.53
C ALA A 72 17.24 1.74 6.86
N ARG A 73 17.22 0.53 7.43
CA ARG A 73 17.98 0.21 8.65
C ARG A 73 19.49 0.19 8.42
N LEU A 74 19.96 -0.26 7.25
CA LEU A 74 21.36 -0.20 6.85
C LEU A 74 21.85 1.24 6.73
N LEU A 75 20.97 2.14 6.27
CA LEU A 75 21.20 3.59 6.23
C LEU A 75 21.05 4.27 7.61
N ARG A 76 20.84 3.50 8.68
CA ARG A 76 20.69 3.97 10.07
C ARG A 76 19.52 4.95 10.28
N LEU A 77 18.48 4.83 9.46
CA LEU A 77 17.23 5.57 9.68
C LEU A 77 16.51 5.05 10.94
N ASP A 78 15.68 5.91 11.51
CA ASP A 78 14.88 5.53 12.68
C ASP A 78 13.83 4.47 12.32
N GLU A 79 13.26 3.81 13.32
CA GLU A 79 12.32 2.71 13.11
C GLU A 79 11.06 3.14 12.35
N ARG A 80 10.61 4.39 12.55
CA ARG A 80 9.42 4.93 11.87
C ARG A 80 9.69 5.20 10.39
N GLN A 81 10.85 5.77 10.07
CA GLN A 81 11.33 5.98 8.71
C GLN A 81 11.55 4.65 8.00
N ALA A 82 12.14 3.66 8.67
CA ALA A 82 12.35 2.34 8.08
C ALA A 82 11.02 1.63 7.73
N VAL A 83 10.01 1.74 8.58
CA VAL A 83 8.66 1.26 8.28
C VAL A 83 8.05 2.04 7.11
N SER A 84 8.21 3.37 7.07
CA SER A 84 7.74 4.19 5.95
C SER A 84 8.38 3.77 4.62
N CYS A 85 9.70 3.62 4.59
CA CYS A 85 10.44 3.19 3.39
C CYS A 85 10.03 1.78 2.94
N SER A 86 9.81 0.87 3.89
CA SER A 86 9.27 -0.47 3.61
C SER A 86 7.91 -0.40 2.91
N MET A 87 6.98 0.41 3.43
CA MET A 87 5.66 0.58 2.83
C MET A 87 5.74 1.28 1.46
N GLU A 88 6.63 2.26 1.30
CA GLU A 88 6.80 2.97 0.02
C GLU A 88 7.36 2.06 -1.09
N ILE A 89 8.26 1.14 -0.74
CA ILE A 89 8.82 0.19 -1.71
C ILE A 89 7.87 -0.99 -1.94
N GLY A 90 7.23 -1.50 -0.88
CA GLY A 90 6.35 -2.67 -0.96
C GLY A 90 4.96 -2.36 -1.54
N ILE A 91 4.44 -1.15 -1.37
CA ILE A 91 3.10 -0.78 -1.86
C ILE A 91 3.22 -0.12 -3.23
N HIS A 92 2.98 -0.89 -4.28
CA HIS A 92 2.96 -0.41 -5.67
C HIS A 92 1.61 0.18 -6.07
N ASN A 93 1.64 1.10 -7.04
CA ASN A 93 0.43 1.65 -7.66
C ASN A 93 -0.11 0.69 -8.72
N THR A 94 -0.93 -0.26 -8.28
CA THR A 94 -1.50 -1.29 -9.16
C THR A 94 -2.53 -0.73 -10.14
N THR A 95 -3.17 0.40 -9.85
CA THR A 95 -4.06 1.08 -10.81
C THR A 95 -3.30 1.50 -12.06
N VAL A 96 -2.16 2.17 -11.89
CA VAL A 96 -1.31 2.57 -13.03
C VAL A 96 -0.78 1.36 -13.77
N ALA A 97 -0.33 0.32 -13.04
CA ALA A 97 0.14 -0.91 -13.66
C ALA A 97 -0.94 -1.59 -14.52
N LEU A 98 -2.17 -1.67 -14.01
CA LEU A 98 -3.31 -2.26 -14.73
C LEU A 98 -3.72 -1.42 -15.94
N THR A 99 -3.75 -0.09 -15.83
CA THR A 99 -3.99 0.80 -16.96
C THR A 99 -2.94 0.63 -18.05
N ILE A 100 -1.66 0.50 -17.68
CA ILE A 100 -0.59 0.26 -18.66
C ILE A 100 -0.79 -1.10 -19.33
N ALA A 101 -1.02 -2.16 -18.57
CA ALA A 101 -1.20 -3.51 -19.12
C ALA A 101 -2.38 -3.60 -20.10
N LEU A 102 -3.54 -3.04 -19.73
CA LEU A 102 -4.76 -3.15 -20.53
C LEU A 102 -4.87 -2.10 -21.63
N SER A 103 -4.50 -0.85 -21.36
CA SER A 103 -4.74 0.26 -22.31
C SER A 103 -3.53 0.60 -23.17
N VAL A 104 -2.32 0.27 -22.74
CA VAL A 104 -1.08 0.57 -23.49
C VAL A 104 -0.53 -0.69 -24.14
N LEU A 105 -0.45 -1.79 -23.40
CA LEU A 105 0.09 -3.06 -23.90
C LEU A 105 -0.97 -3.98 -24.52
N ASP A 106 -2.27 -3.65 -24.33
CA ASP A 106 -3.41 -4.43 -24.81
C ASP A 106 -3.31 -5.94 -24.45
N SER A 107 -2.82 -6.23 -23.24
CA SER A 107 -2.56 -7.60 -22.79
C SER A 107 -3.19 -7.87 -21.43
N SER A 108 -4.23 -8.70 -21.44
CA SER A 108 -4.84 -9.23 -20.22
C SER A 108 -3.87 -10.15 -19.46
N GLU A 109 -2.95 -10.82 -20.14
CA GLU A 109 -1.96 -11.69 -19.50
C GLU A 109 -1.00 -10.90 -18.59
N VAL A 110 -0.52 -9.75 -19.07
CA VAL A 110 0.32 -8.83 -18.28
C VAL A 110 -0.46 -8.14 -17.15
N ALA A 111 -1.79 -8.04 -17.27
CA ALA A 111 -2.66 -7.46 -16.25
C ALA A 111 -2.86 -8.39 -15.04
N ILE A 112 -2.78 -9.71 -15.23
CA ILE A 112 -3.03 -10.71 -14.18
C ILE A 112 -2.12 -10.51 -12.95
N PRO A 113 -0.78 -10.44 -13.07
CA PRO A 113 0.09 -10.24 -11.90
C PRO A 113 -0.22 -8.93 -11.16
N ALA A 114 -0.54 -7.84 -11.88
CA ALA A 114 -0.89 -6.56 -11.27
C ALA A 114 -2.20 -6.62 -10.46
N ALA A 115 -3.21 -7.31 -10.99
CA ALA A 115 -4.47 -7.54 -10.31
C ALA A 115 -4.30 -8.40 -9.05
N VAL A 116 -3.60 -9.54 -9.17
CA VAL A 116 -3.30 -10.43 -8.03
C VAL A 116 -2.48 -9.70 -6.96
N TYR A 117 -1.44 -8.97 -7.38
CA TYR A 117 -0.60 -8.19 -6.47
C TYR A 117 -1.41 -7.16 -5.70
N SER A 118 -2.39 -6.50 -6.31
CA SER A 118 -3.21 -5.48 -5.63
C SER A 118 -3.91 -6.01 -4.38
N ILE A 119 -4.38 -7.26 -4.41
CA ILE A 119 -5.05 -7.89 -3.27
C ILE A 119 -4.03 -8.34 -2.23
N VAL A 120 -3.01 -9.08 -2.67
CA VAL A 120 -1.98 -9.67 -1.81
C VAL A 120 -1.19 -8.59 -1.06
N MET A 121 -0.84 -7.51 -1.75
CA MET A 121 -0.07 -6.39 -1.23
C MET A 121 -0.74 -5.73 -0.01
N TYR A 122 -2.05 -5.44 -0.06
CA TYR A 122 -2.71 -4.81 1.08
C TYR A 122 -2.76 -5.70 2.31
N VAL A 123 -3.00 -7.01 2.13
CA VAL A 123 -3.01 -7.98 3.22
C VAL A 123 -1.62 -8.11 3.85
N LEU A 124 -0.58 -8.30 3.03
CA LEU A 124 0.79 -8.49 3.51
C LEU A 124 1.37 -7.20 4.11
N ALA A 125 1.13 -6.04 3.51
CA ALA A 125 1.57 -4.77 4.07
C ALA A 125 0.89 -4.48 5.41
N ALA A 126 -0.41 -4.76 5.55
CA ALA A 126 -1.11 -4.61 6.83
C ALA A 126 -0.54 -5.57 7.89
N ALA A 127 -0.31 -6.84 7.55
CA ALA A 127 0.27 -7.82 8.45
C ALA A 127 1.70 -7.44 8.86
N PHE A 128 2.54 -7.06 7.90
CA PHE A 128 3.92 -6.61 8.14
C PHE A 128 3.95 -5.38 9.04
N GLY A 129 3.12 -4.37 8.73
CA GLY A 129 2.98 -3.18 9.55
C GLY A 129 2.58 -3.53 10.98
N TYR A 130 1.56 -4.38 11.17
CA TYR A 130 1.16 -4.80 12.51
C TYR A 130 2.26 -5.53 13.29
N LEU A 131 3.04 -6.40 12.63
CA LEU A 131 4.12 -7.15 13.26
C LEU A 131 5.31 -6.25 13.64
N VAL A 132 5.69 -5.31 12.77
CA VAL A 132 6.84 -4.42 13.00
C VAL A 132 6.50 -3.26 13.93
N LEU A 133 5.31 -2.67 13.81
CA LEU A 133 4.82 -1.61 14.71
C LEU A 133 4.29 -2.15 16.05
N ARG A 134 4.46 -3.44 16.35
CA ARG A 134 4.01 -4.03 17.62
C ARG A 134 4.43 -3.11 18.77
N PRO A 135 3.47 -2.55 19.52
CA PRO A 135 3.79 -1.51 20.48
C PRO A 135 4.75 -2.06 21.52
N ARG A 136 5.97 -1.52 21.59
CA ARG A 136 6.83 -1.58 22.79
C ARG A 136 6.22 -0.69 23.90
N THR A 137 4.92 -0.84 24.17
CA THR A 137 4.17 -0.15 25.23
C THR A 137 4.50 -0.73 26.60
N ALA A 138 5.79 -0.85 26.92
CA ALA A 138 6.27 -1.27 28.23
C ALA A 138 7.49 -0.46 28.71
N SER A 139 7.93 0.59 28.01
CA SER A 139 9.13 1.35 28.46
C SER A 139 9.12 2.87 28.26
N ARG A 140 8.00 3.47 27.82
CA ARG A 140 7.89 4.94 27.74
C ARG A 140 7.14 5.59 28.91
N ALA A 141 6.30 4.83 29.61
CA ALA A 141 5.60 5.31 30.82
C ALA A 141 6.57 5.47 32.02
N ALA A 142 7.59 4.61 32.14
CA ALA A 142 8.57 4.69 33.24
C ALA A 142 9.55 5.87 33.15
N ARG A 143 9.71 6.50 31.97
CA ARG A 143 10.64 7.65 31.79
C ARG A 143 10.03 9.01 32.09
N HIS A 144 8.70 9.10 32.21
CA HIS A 144 8.01 10.34 32.59
C HIS A 144 7.56 10.36 34.05
N ALA A 145 7.63 9.23 34.77
CA ALA A 145 7.36 9.17 36.21
C ALA A 145 8.57 9.49 37.10
N VAL A 146 9.73 9.79 36.50
CA VAL A 146 11.01 10.09 37.19
C VAL A 146 11.49 11.53 36.87
N ARG A 147 10.62 12.38 36.33
CA ARG A 147 10.89 13.81 36.15
C ARG A 147 9.85 14.65 36.87
#